data_AF-A0A6N8I3X5-F1
#
_entry.id   AF-A0A6N8I3X5-F1
#
_cell.length_a   1.000
_cell.length_b   1.000
_cell.length_c   1.000
_cell.angle_alpha   90.00
_cell.angle_beta   90.00
_cell.angle_gamma   90.00
#
_symmetry.space_group_name_H-M   'P 1'
#
loop_
_entity.id
_entity.type
_entity.pdbx_description
1 polymer ?
#
loop_
_entity_poly.entity_id
_entity_poly.type
_entity_poly.pdbx_seq_one_letter_code
_entity_poly.pdbx_strand_id
1 'polypeptide(L)'
;MTDLAEYMNQAIGEIISSALRASLRNPKESRFLLHAGSAQKKAAELRGNYEKNGTHVPPFLIASITQKCNLHCAGCYARANHSCMDRPAINEMNAERWDEIFREAEELGVSFLLLAGGEPLTRADILKAAASHQNLIFPFFTNGTLVRGELLDRFDRSRNLIPVLSIEGNREHTDIRRGKGIYDMLAETMEQLKKRGIFYGVSITVTKDNLYQVTDQEYLSLLKHAGCGLVFYVEYVPVESGSEQLAPGERERILLEQRLDRLREEFHSIIFLSFPGDEKALGGCLAAGRGFFHISAMGAAEPCPFSPFSDTSVLSGGLKHALDSGLFRKIRESGIETAEHAGGCTLFAKEKEVRALLGK
;
A
#
# COMPACT_ATOMS: atom_id res chain seq x y z
N MET A 1 11.54 -20.02 0.17
CA MET A 1 10.79 -19.04 1.00
C MET A 1 11.72 -18.27 1.94
N THR A 2 12.79 -18.88 2.47
CA THR A 2 13.82 -18.21 3.29
C THR A 2 14.45 -16.98 2.63
N ASP A 3 14.68 -17.02 1.31
CA ASP A 3 15.29 -15.90 0.55
C ASP A 3 14.38 -14.65 0.48
N LEU A 4 13.06 -14.83 0.29
CA LEU A 4 12.11 -13.72 0.19
C LEU A 4 11.93 -13.00 1.53
N ALA A 5 11.82 -13.74 2.62
CA ALA A 5 11.67 -13.15 3.96
C ALA A 5 12.90 -12.32 4.35
N GLU A 6 14.10 -12.83 4.08
CA GLU A 6 15.37 -12.12 4.33
C GLU A 6 15.51 -10.87 3.46
N TYR A 7 15.21 -10.98 2.16
CA TYR A 7 15.16 -9.85 1.25
C TYR A 7 14.20 -8.76 1.76
N MET A 8 12.97 -9.12 2.12
CA MET A 8 11.98 -8.14 2.57
C MET A 8 12.42 -7.46 3.87
N ASN A 9 13.05 -8.20 4.80
CA ASN A 9 13.63 -7.63 6.01
C ASN A 9 14.73 -6.61 5.69
N GLN A 10 15.60 -6.92 4.74
CA GLN A 10 16.64 -6.01 4.28
C GLN A 10 16.05 -4.75 3.64
N ALA A 11 15.10 -4.91 2.72
CA ALA A 11 14.42 -3.80 2.06
C ALA A 11 13.75 -2.86 3.09
N ILE A 12 13.12 -3.41 4.13
CA ILE A 12 12.56 -2.62 5.23
C ILE A 12 13.63 -1.82 5.98
N GLY A 13 14.78 -2.44 6.25
CA GLY A 13 15.93 -1.76 6.86
C GLY A 13 16.45 -0.60 6.01
N GLU A 14 16.53 -0.80 4.69
CA GLU A 14 16.95 0.22 3.73
C GLU A 14 15.96 1.39 3.63
N ILE A 15 14.66 1.08 3.64
CA ILE A 15 13.57 2.08 3.69
C ILE A 15 13.71 2.95 4.93
N ILE A 16 13.87 2.36 6.12
CA ILE A 16 14.02 3.11 7.37
C ILE A 16 15.30 3.94 7.39
N SER A 17 16.41 3.37 6.92
CA SER A 17 17.69 4.09 6.81
C SER A 17 17.58 5.29 5.87
N SER A 18 16.90 5.13 4.73
CA SER A 18 16.69 6.20 3.75
C SER A 18 15.76 7.27 4.29
N ALA A 19 14.66 6.89 4.95
CA ALA A 19 13.77 7.82 5.65
C ALA A 19 14.50 8.60 6.76
N LEU A 20 15.42 7.95 7.49
CA LEU A 20 16.20 8.59 8.55
C LEU A 20 17.16 9.63 7.97
N ARG A 21 17.84 9.30 6.86
CA ARG A 21 18.70 10.25 6.12
C ARG A 21 17.90 11.46 5.63
N ALA A 22 16.68 11.25 5.13
CA ALA A 22 15.80 12.33 4.70
C ALA A 22 15.32 13.22 5.86
N SER A 23 15.29 12.68 7.08
CA SER A 23 14.68 13.31 8.26
C SER A 23 15.67 13.84 9.30
N LEU A 24 16.98 13.86 9.01
CA LEU A 24 18.04 14.27 9.95
C LEU A 24 17.85 15.68 10.54
N ARG A 25 17.18 16.57 9.80
CA ARG A 25 16.89 17.94 10.24
C ARG A 25 15.61 18.06 11.08
N ASN A 26 14.89 16.96 11.28
CA ASN A 26 13.67 16.88 12.06
C ASN A 26 13.87 15.92 13.25
N PRO A 27 14.11 16.44 14.47
CA PRO A 27 14.36 15.62 15.65
C PRO A 27 13.18 14.72 16.04
N LYS A 28 11.93 15.17 15.84
CA LYS A 28 10.74 14.35 16.14
C LYS A 28 10.69 13.12 15.24
N GLU A 29 10.87 13.34 13.94
CA GLU A 29 10.86 12.28 12.93
C GLU A 29 12.04 11.33 13.10
N SER A 30 13.25 11.86 13.35
CA SER A 30 14.43 11.05 13.62
C SER A 30 14.26 10.14 14.84
N ARG A 31 13.66 10.65 15.93
CA ARG A 31 13.37 9.85 17.12
C ARG A 31 12.38 8.72 16.81
N PHE A 32 11.33 9.01 16.05
CA PHE A 32 10.38 7.99 15.61
C PHE A 32 11.07 6.91 14.77
N LEU A 33 11.87 7.30 13.76
CA LEU A 33 12.54 6.35 12.87
C LEU A 33 13.55 5.46 13.60
N LEU A 34 14.22 5.97 14.64
CA LEU A 34 15.08 5.15 15.49
C LEU A 34 14.28 4.11 16.29
N HIS A 35 13.15 4.51 16.88
CA HIS A 35 12.22 3.57 17.55
C HIS A 35 11.70 2.52 16.56
N ALA A 36 11.22 2.97 15.41
CA ALA A 36 10.73 2.12 14.33
C ALA A 36 11.79 1.12 13.88
N GLY A 37 13.05 1.56 13.71
CA GLY A 37 14.17 0.66 13.36
C GLY A 37 14.40 -0.44 14.40
N SER A 38 14.30 -0.12 15.70
CA SER A 38 14.38 -1.14 16.76
C SER A 38 13.18 -2.09 16.73
N ALA A 39 11.97 -1.57 16.53
CA ALA A 39 10.76 -2.37 16.41
C ALA A 39 10.84 -3.34 15.23
N GLN A 40 11.36 -2.88 14.08
CA GLN A 40 11.48 -3.72 12.88
C GLN A 40 12.51 -4.84 13.02
N LYS A 41 13.60 -4.62 13.76
CA LYS A 41 14.54 -5.71 14.11
C LYS A 41 13.84 -6.80 14.92
N LYS A 42 13.08 -6.41 15.95
CA LYS A 42 12.30 -7.35 16.77
C LYS A 42 11.23 -8.08 15.94
N ALA A 43 10.54 -7.37 15.05
CA ALA A 43 9.55 -7.97 14.15
C ALA A 43 10.19 -9.01 13.21
N ALA A 44 11.38 -8.72 12.66
CA ALA A 44 12.14 -9.67 11.84
C ALA A 44 12.55 -10.92 12.62
N GLU A 45 12.98 -10.78 13.88
CA GLU A 45 13.29 -11.93 14.76
C GLU A 45 12.06 -12.79 15.03
N LEU A 46 10.90 -12.17 15.32
CA LEU A 46 9.63 -12.88 15.51
C LEU A 46 9.24 -13.67 14.26
N ARG A 47 9.25 -13.04 13.08
CA ARG A 47 9.00 -13.72 11.80
C ARG A 47 9.95 -14.88 11.58
N GLY A 48 11.24 -14.70 11.86
CA GLY A 48 12.24 -15.76 11.76
C GLY A 48 11.95 -16.96 12.67
N ASN A 49 11.37 -16.73 13.85
CA ASN A 49 10.94 -17.81 14.74
C ASN A 49 9.68 -18.52 14.23
N TYR A 50 8.71 -17.79 13.68
CA TYR A 50 7.55 -18.40 13.01
C TYR A 50 7.97 -19.24 11.80
N GLU A 51 8.90 -18.73 10.98
CA GLU A 51 9.42 -19.43 9.80
C GLU A 51 10.07 -20.77 10.20
N LYS A 52 10.89 -20.78 11.27
CA LYS A 52 11.49 -22.02 11.82
C LYS A 52 10.46 -23.04 12.28
N ASN A 53 9.28 -22.58 12.69
CA ASN A 53 8.17 -23.43 13.12
C ASN A 53 7.21 -23.79 11.96
N GLY A 54 7.57 -23.46 10.71
CA GLY A 54 6.80 -23.80 9.51
C GLY A 54 5.64 -22.86 9.21
N THR A 55 5.55 -21.71 9.88
CA THR A 55 4.55 -20.68 9.59
C THR A 55 5.22 -19.48 8.96
N HIS A 56 4.94 -19.22 7.69
CA HIS A 56 5.41 -18.01 7.04
C HIS A 56 4.52 -16.81 7.43
N VAL A 57 5.14 -15.75 7.95
CA VAL A 57 4.46 -14.49 8.29
C VAL A 57 4.95 -13.37 7.36
N PRO A 58 4.08 -12.77 6.55
CA PRO A 58 4.46 -11.65 5.71
C PRO A 58 4.75 -10.41 6.56
N PRO A 59 5.79 -9.62 6.22
CA PRO A 59 6.10 -8.39 6.95
C PRO A 59 5.14 -7.24 6.61
N PHE A 60 4.36 -7.37 5.53
CA PHE A 60 3.45 -6.34 5.04
C PHE A 60 2.03 -6.90 4.92
N LEU A 61 1.03 -6.14 5.34
CA LEU A 61 -0.39 -6.42 5.15
C LEU A 61 -1.08 -5.23 4.50
N ILE A 62 -2.15 -5.47 3.75
CA ILE A 62 -3.04 -4.42 3.24
C ILE A 62 -4.39 -4.57 3.94
N ALA A 63 -4.96 -3.48 4.42
CA ALA A 63 -6.27 -3.47 5.06
C ALA A 63 -7.17 -2.40 4.43
N SER A 64 -8.25 -2.83 3.78
CA SER A 64 -9.32 -1.91 3.40
C SER A 64 -10.24 -1.70 4.59
N ILE A 65 -10.09 -0.58 5.30
CA ILE A 65 -10.77 -0.38 6.59
C ILE A 65 -12.22 0.10 6.48
N THR A 66 -12.62 0.52 5.28
CA THR A 66 -13.98 0.90 4.93
C THR A 66 -14.21 0.74 3.43
N GLN A 67 -15.46 0.66 3.00
CA GLN A 67 -15.83 0.83 1.60
C GLN A 67 -16.18 2.29 1.27
N LYS A 68 -16.49 3.11 2.28
CA LYS A 68 -17.00 4.47 2.06
C LYS A 68 -15.94 5.38 1.43
N CYS A 69 -16.23 5.96 0.27
CA CYS A 69 -15.40 7.01 -0.34
C CYS A 69 -16.23 8.22 -0.72
N ASN A 70 -15.64 9.42 -0.59
CA ASN A 70 -16.27 10.67 -0.98
C ASN A 70 -15.96 11.10 -2.44
N LEU A 71 -15.16 10.33 -3.18
CA LEU A 71 -14.83 10.57 -4.59
C LEU A 71 -15.27 9.42 -5.51
N HIS A 72 -15.36 9.72 -6.80
CA HIS A 72 -15.75 8.81 -7.88
C HIS A 72 -14.70 8.82 -8.99
N CYS A 73 -13.48 8.42 -8.66
CA CYS A 73 -12.36 8.51 -9.59
C CYS A 73 -12.58 7.63 -10.83
N ALA A 74 -12.19 8.12 -12.01
CA ALA A 74 -12.15 7.32 -13.24
C ALA A 74 -11.13 6.18 -13.10
N GLY A 75 -11.49 4.97 -13.55
CA GLY A 75 -10.65 3.79 -13.45
C GLY A 75 -10.44 3.29 -12.02
N CYS A 76 -11.39 3.53 -11.11
CA CYS A 76 -11.28 3.08 -9.72
C CYS A 76 -11.58 1.58 -9.58
N TYR A 77 -10.53 0.76 -9.44
CA TYR A 77 -10.66 -0.69 -9.26
C TYR A 77 -11.59 -1.07 -8.10
N ALA A 78 -11.52 -0.32 -6.99
CA ALA A 78 -12.31 -0.62 -5.80
C ALA A 78 -13.81 -0.38 -6.02
N ARG A 79 -14.19 0.61 -6.82
CA ARG A 79 -15.60 0.79 -7.21
C ARG A 79 -16.04 -0.27 -8.20
N ALA A 80 -15.17 -0.64 -9.15
CA ALA A 80 -15.46 -1.68 -10.14
C ALA A 80 -15.70 -3.07 -9.50
N ASN A 81 -14.98 -3.41 -8.44
CA ASN A 81 -15.15 -4.68 -7.72
C ASN A 81 -16.06 -4.59 -6.47
N HIS A 82 -16.79 -3.48 -6.31
CA HIS A 82 -17.72 -3.24 -5.20
C HIS A 82 -17.10 -3.21 -3.79
N SER A 83 -15.78 -3.04 -3.68
CA SER A 83 -15.10 -2.78 -2.40
C SER A 83 -15.06 -1.29 -2.02
N CYS A 84 -15.55 -0.40 -2.87
CA CYS A 84 -15.72 1.03 -2.62
C CYS A 84 -17.13 1.49 -3.03
N MET A 85 -17.78 2.24 -2.14
CA MET A 85 -19.18 2.66 -2.21
C MET A 85 -19.34 4.06 -1.58
N ASP A 86 -20.51 4.67 -1.77
CA ASP A 86 -20.81 5.99 -1.15
C ASP A 86 -21.18 5.87 0.34
N ARG A 87 -21.47 4.65 0.78
CA ARG A 87 -21.88 4.31 2.14
C ARG A 87 -21.00 3.17 2.66
N PRO A 88 -20.80 3.07 3.98
CA PRO A 88 -20.09 1.93 4.55
C PRO A 88 -20.88 0.64 4.31
N ALA A 89 -20.19 -0.50 4.26
CA ALA A 89 -20.85 -1.80 4.25
C ALA A 89 -21.63 -2.01 5.56
N ILE A 90 -22.71 -2.82 5.48
CA ILE A 90 -23.59 -3.09 6.64
C ILE A 90 -22.81 -3.72 7.82
N ASN A 91 -21.77 -4.52 7.51
CA ASN A 91 -20.99 -5.28 8.48
C ASN A 91 -19.50 -4.90 8.46
N GLU A 92 -19.16 -3.62 8.29
CA GLU A 92 -17.77 -3.18 8.48
C GLU A 92 -17.32 -3.39 9.92
N MET A 93 -16.09 -3.85 10.11
CA MET A 93 -15.48 -3.99 11.43
C MET A 93 -15.38 -2.63 12.13
N ASN A 94 -15.69 -2.63 13.43
CA ASN A 94 -15.54 -1.46 14.30
C ASN A 94 -14.06 -1.22 14.66
N ALA A 95 -13.77 -0.09 15.32
CA ALA A 95 -12.41 0.27 15.69
C ALA A 95 -11.80 -0.71 16.68
N GLU A 96 -12.59 -1.27 17.60
CA GLU A 96 -12.15 -2.25 18.58
C GLU A 96 -11.63 -3.51 17.88
N ARG A 97 -12.35 -4.02 16.86
CA ARG A 97 -11.89 -5.20 16.12
C ARG A 97 -10.62 -4.92 15.31
N TRP A 98 -10.48 -3.72 14.76
CA TRP A 98 -9.24 -3.33 14.08
C TRP A 98 -8.05 -3.20 15.04
N ASP A 99 -8.25 -2.65 16.24
CA ASP A 99 -7.23 -2.59 17.30
C ASP A 99 -6.74 -4.00 17.69
N GLU A 100 -7.66 -4.97 17.79
CA GLU A 100 -7.31 -6.38 18.01
C GLU A 100 -6.46 -6.94 16.86
N ILE A 101 -6.83 -6.66 15.60
CA ILE A 101 -6.06 -7.09 14.42
C ILE A 101 -4.66 -6.44 14.41
N PHE A 102 -4.54 -5.17 14.79
CA PHE A 102 -3.25 -4.49 14.87
C PHE A 102 -2.36 -5.09 15.96
N ARG A 103 -2.94 -5.44 17.12
CA ARG A 103 -2.22 -6.16 18.17
C ARG A 103 -1.75 -7.54 17.70
N GLU A 104 -2.63 -8.31 17.04
CA GLU A 104 -2.26 -9.61 16.45
C GLU A 104 -1.12 -9.45 15.42
N ALA A 105 -1.15 -8.37 14.63
CA ALA A 105 -0.11 -8.08 13.66
C ALA A 105 1.24 -7.80 14.34
N GLU A 106 1.27 -7.01 15.42
CA GLU A 106 2.49 -6.81 16.22
C GLU A 106 3.04 -8.12 16.81
N GLU A 107 2.17 -8.98 17.33
CA GLU A 107 2.54 -10.27 17.95
C GLU A 107 3.12 -11.26 16.93
N LEU A 108 2.58 -11.27 15.71
CA LEU A 108 3.11 -12.07 14.60
C LEU A 108 4.42 -11.50 14.05
N GLY A 109 4.75 -10.25 14.40
CA GLY A 109 5.88 -9.53 13.85
C GLY A 109 5.59 -9.02 12.44
N VAL A 110 4.39 -8.52 12.14
CA VAL A 110 4.15 -7.68 10.96
C VAL A 110 4.87 -6.34 11.16
N SER A 111 5.40 -5.77 10.10
CA SER A 111 6.14 -4.49 10.12
C SER A 111 5.27 -3.32 9.67
N PHE A 112 4.53 -3.52 8.59
CA PHE A 112 3.74 -2.50 7.91
C PHE A 112 2.33 -3.00 7.68
N LEU A 113 1.36 -2.14 7.91
CA LEU A 113 -0.04 -2.41 7.62
C LEU A 113 -0.60 -1.22 6.84
N LEU A 114 -0.66 -1.37 5.52
CA LEU A 114 -1.14 -0.32 4.63
C LEU A 114 -2.65 -0.19 4.76
N LEU A 115 -3.11 0.96 5.23
CA LEU A 115 -4.53 1.26 5.36
C LEU A 115 -5.06 1.84 4.05
N ALA A 116 -6.07 1.20 3.50
CA ALA A 116 -6.76 1.55 2.28
C ALA A 116 -8.28 1.44 2.50
N GLY A 117 -9.02 1.30 1.40
CA GLY A 117 -10.46 1.06 1.40
C GLY A 117 -11.23 2.37 1.40
N GLY A 118 -12.21 2.47 0.48
CA GLY A 118 -12.90 3.71 0.21
C GLY A 118 -11.97 4.93 0.32
N GLU A 119 -12.27 5.82 1.26
CA GLU A 119 -11.36 6.82 1.80
C GLU A 119 -11.10 6.53 3.29
N PRO A 120 -9.87 6.13 3.70
CA PRO A 120 -9.56 5.77 5.09
C PRO A 120 -9.83 6.89 6.10
N LEU A 121 -9.68 8.16 5.70
CA LEU A 121 -9.92 9.29 6.60
C LEU A 121 -11.38 9.47 6.98
N THR A 122 -12.32 8.74 6.35
CA THR A 122 -13.70 8.65 6.82
C THR A 122 -13.85 7.81 8.11
N ARG A 123 -12.83 7.02 8.47
CA ARG A 123 -12.74 6.19 9.69
C ARG A 123 -11.64 6.69 10.64
N ALA A 124 -11.77 7.93 11.09
CA ALA A 124 -10.83 8.54 12.03
C ALA A 124 -10.69 7.76 13.37
N ASP A 125 -11.70 6.97 13.73
CA ASP A 125 -11.69 6.03 14.85
C ASP A 125 -10.64 4.93 14.68
N ILE A 126 -10.54 4.32 13.49
CA ILE A 126 -9.54 3.29 13.19
C ILE A 126 -8.14 3.90 13.09
N LEU A 127 -8.00 5.08 12.49
CA LEU A 127 -6.71 5.79 12.43
C LEU A 127 -6.21 6.15 13.85
N LYS A 128 -7.14 6.44 14.78
CA LYS A 128 -6.80 6.64 16.20
C LYS A 128 -6.34 5.34 16.86
N ALA A 129 -6.94 4.20 16.54
CA ALA A 129 -6.48 2.89 17.01
C ALA A 129 -5.07 2.59 16.44
N ALA A 130 -4.87 2.72 15.13
CA ALA A 130 -3.55 2.53 14.49
C ALA A 130 -2.45 3.40 15.11
N ALA A 131 -2.77 4.64 15.49
CA ALA A 131 -1.84 5.53 16.18
C ALA A 131 -1.37 5.01 17.57
N SER A 132 -2.06 4.06 18.20
CA SER A 132 -1.62 3.48 19.48
C SER A 132 -0.51 2.42 19.31
N HIS A 133 -0.43 1.78 18.14
CA HIS A 133 0.50 0.70 17.82
C HIS A 133 1.81 1.23 17.23
N GLN A 134 2.65 1.83 18.07
CA GLN A 134 3.90 2.49 17.65
C GLN A 134 4.98 1.55 17.10
N ASN A 135 4.83 0.22 17.19
CA ASN A 135 5.76 -0.72 16.56
C ASN A 135 5.36 -1.09 15.12
N LEU A 136 4.11 -0.80 14.74
CA LEU A 136 3.63 -0.90 13.37
C LEU A 136 3.74 0.45 12.66
N ILE A 137 4.08 0.39 11.39
CA ILE A 137 4.03 1.55 10.49
C ILE A 137 2.78 1.41 9.62
N PHE A 138 1.97 2.48 9.57
CA PHE A 138 0.72 2.53 8.82
C PHE A 138 0.80 3.59 7.71
N PRO A 139 1.36 3.27 6.55
CA PRO A 139 1.08 4.04 5.34
C PRO A 139 -0.42 3.97 5.07
N PHE A 140 -1.05 5.09 4.75
CA PHE A 140 -2.46 5.09 4.39
C PHE A 140 -2.69 5.87 3.10
N PHE A 141 -3.36 5.23 2.15
CA PHE A 141 -3.67 5.84 0.86
C PHE A 141 -4.88 6.73 1.03
N THR A 142 -4.73 8.02 0.74
CA THR A 142 -5.81 9.00 0.88
C THR A 142 -5.92 9.87 -0.36
N ASN A 143 -7.14 10.24 -0.72
CA ASN A 143 -7.42 11.23 -1.75
C ASN A 143 -7.10 12.67 -1.29
N GLY A 144 -6.68 12.86 -0.03
CA GLY A 144 -6.22 14.13 0.53
C GLY A 144 -7.34 15.10 0.92
N THR A 145 -8.59 14.86 0.50
CA THR A 145 -9.67 15.83 0.66
C THR A 145 -10.11 16.10 2.10
N LEU A 146 -9.73 15.20 3.01
CA LEU A 146 -10.04 15.29 4.43
C LEU A 146 -8.82 15.68 5.28
N VAL A 147 -7.63 15.88 4.70
CA VAL A 147 -6.40 16.20 5.44
C VAL A 147 -6.40 17.67 5.88
N ARG A 148 -7.02 17.95 7.02
CA ARG A 148 -7.13 19.31 7.60
C ARG A 148 -7.37 19.28 9.10
N GLY A 149 -7.16 20.43 9.74
CA GLY A 149 -7.49 20.65 11.16
C GLY A 149 -6.86 19.61 12.09
N GLU A 150 -7.67 19.01 12.96
CA GLU A 150 -7.24 18.05 13.99
C GLU A 150 -6.51 16.81 13.45
N LEU A 151 -6.74 16.44 12.18
CA LEU A 151 -6.03 15.31 11.56
C LEU A 151 -4.54 15.63 11.36
N LEU A 152 -4.20 16.88 10.98
CA LEU A 152 -2.80 17.30 10.87
C LEU A 152 -2.10 17.27 12.24
N ASP A 153 -2.80 17.67 13.30
CA ASP A 153 -2.27 17.63 14.67
C ASP A 153 -2.11 16.19 15.18
N ARG A 154 -2.94 15.26 14.68
CA ARG A 154 -2.78 13.83 14.95
C ARG A 154 -1.53 13.29 14.25
N PHE A 155 -1.34 13.59 12.97
CA PHE A 155 -0.17 13.14 12.22
C PHE A 155 1.13 13.69 12.81
N ASP A 156 1.14 14.94 13.32
CA ASP A 156 2.32 15.48 14.03
C ASP A 156 2.68 14.69 15.30
N ARG A 157 1.68 14.17 16.01
CA ARG A 157 1.84 13.40 17.25
C ARG A 157 2.11 11.91 17.03
N SER A 158 1.62 11.35 15.93
CA SER A 158 1.67 9.92 15.63
C SER A 158 2.37 9.68 14.30
N ARG A 159 3.71 9.70 14.35
CA ARG A 159 4.59 9.57 13.17
C ARG A 159 4.58 8.18 12.53
N ASN A 160 4.00 7.20 13.21
CA ASN A 160 3.72 5.88 12.64
C ASN A 160 2.58 5.88 11.62
N LEU A 161 1.76 6.93 11.55
CA LEU A 161 0.79 7.15 10.48
C LEU A 161 1.44 7.95 9.35
N ILE A 162 1.59 7.34 8.17
CA ILE A 162 2.25 7.98 7.02
C ILE A 162 1.19 8.26 5.95
N PRO A 163 0.78 9.53 5.74
CA PRO A 163 -0.14 9.87 4.67
C PRO A 163 0.51 9.60 3.31
N VAL A 164 -0.19 8.89 2.43
CA VAL A 164 0.22 8.70 1.03
C VAL A 164 -0.85 9.32 0.13
N LEU A 165 -0.53 10.50 -0.38
CA LEU A 165 -1.44 11.33 -1.16
C LEU A 165 -1.55 10.83 -2.59
N SER A 166 -2.77 10.56 -3.01
CA SER A 166 -3.06 9.92 -4.28
C SER A 166 -3.15 11.00 -5.39
N ILE A 167 -2.17 11.05 -6.32
CA ILE A 167 -1.96 12.12 -7.33
C ILE A 167 -1.43 11.54 -8.66
N GLU A 168 -1.79 12.09 -9.82
CA GLU A 168 -1.51 11.48 -11.15
C GLU A 168 -0.45 12.21 -11.96
N GLY A 169 0.23 13.20 -11.38
CA GLY A 169 1.17 14.07 -12.09
C GLY A 169 0.75 15.53 -11.95
N ASN A 170 0.59 16.21 -13.08
CA ASN A 170 0.09 17.59 -13.09
C ASN A 170 -1.41 17.67 -12.76
N ARG A 171 -1.92 18.91 -12.76
CA ARG A 171 -3.34 19.25 -12.58
C ARG A 171 -4.24 18.53 -13.56
N GLU A 172 -3.88 18.52 -14.84
CA GLU A 172 -4.72 17.93 -15.89
C GLU A 172 -4.95 16.44 -15.63
N HIS A 173 -3.89 15.66 -15.47
CA HIS A 173 -3.99 14.22 -15.20
C HIS A 173 -4.70 13.92 -13.87
N THR A 174 -4.41 14.71 -12.83
CA THR A 174 -5.01 14.53 -11.50
C THR A 174 -6.51 14.83 -11.53
N ASP A 175 -6.89 15.97 -12.10
CA ASP A 175 -8.29 16.42 -12.08
C ASP A 175 -9.17 15.61 -13.04
N ILE A 176 -8.65 15.17 -14.20
CA ILE A 176 -9.36 14.26 -15.13
C ILE A 176 -9.76 12.97 -14.40
N ARG A 177 -8.85 12.42 -13.61
CA ARG A 177 -9.11 11.16 -12.91
C ARG A 177 -9.91 11.35 -11.64
N ARG A 178 -9.59 12.34 -10.80
CA ARG A 178 -10.10 12.44 -9.42
C ARG A 178 -11.22 13.45 -9.24
N GLY A 179 -11.42 14.33 -10.21
CA GLY A 179 -12.35 15.44 -10.15
C GLY A 179 -11.65 16.80 -10.12
N LYS A 180 -12.33 17.80 -10.65
CA LYS A 180 -11.82 19.18 -10.76
C LYS A 180 -11.43 19.77 -9.40
N GLY A 181 -10.24 20.37 -9.32
CA GLY A 181 -9.74 21.06 -8.13
C GLY A 181 -9.07 20.15 -7.10
N ILE A 182 -8.99 18.84 -7.35
CA ILE A 182 -8.30 17.92 -6.45
C ILE A 182 -6.80 18.21 -6.42
N TYR A 183 -6.19 18.56 -7.56
CA TYR A 183 -4.78 18.91 -7.60
C TYR A 183 -4.42 20.07 -6.65
N ASP A 184 -5.22 21.14 -6.62
CA ASP A 184 -4.96 22.28 -5.73
C ASP A 184 -5.04 21.87 -4.26
N MET A 185 -6.06 21.09 -3.93
CA MET A 185 -6.26 20.60 -2.57
C MET A 185 -5.09 19.72 -2.11
N LEU A 186 -4.56 18.89 -3.00
CA LEU A 186 -3.37 18.09 -2.74
C LEU A 186 -2.11 18.96 -2.59
N ALA A 187 -1.94 19.99 -3.42
CA ALA A 187 -0.82 20.93 -3.30
C ALA A 187 -0.83 21.68 -1.97
N GLU A 188 -1.99 22.17 -1.54
CA GLU A 188 -2.18 22.78 -0.22
C GLU A 188 -1.89 21.78 0.91
N THR A 189 -2.37 20.54 0.78
CA THR A 189 -2.12 19.47 1.76
C THR A 189 -0.62 19.19 1.90
N MET A 190 0.10 19.05 0.78
CA MET A 190 1.55 18.87 0.77
C MET A 190 2.27 20.03 1.46
N GLU A 191 1.85 21.27 1.21
CA GLU A 191 2.42 22.44 1.87
C GLU A 191 2.21 22.40 3.39
N GLN A 192 1.02 22.01 3.86
CA GLN A 192 0.71 21.89 5.29
C GLN A 192 1.50 20.78 5.99
N LEU A 193 1.70 19.64 5.33
CA LEU A 193 2.51 18.53 5.82
C LEU A 193 3.99 18.94 5.91
N LYS A 194 4.52 19.58 4.86
CA LYS A 194 5.88 20.12 4.83
C LYS A 194 6.13 21.14 5.93
N LYS A 195 5.23 22.12 6.12
CA LYS A 195 5.34 23.14 7.17
C LYS A 195 5.44 22.54 8.58
N ARG A 196 4.81 21.39 8.81
CA ARG A 196 4.85 20.64 10.08
C ARG A 196 5.99 19.61 10.15
N GLY A 197 6.75 19.46 9.07
CA GLY A 197 7.76 18.42 8.93
C GLY A 197 7.17 17.01 9.07
N ILE A 198 5.92 16.78 8.65
CA ILE A 198 5.31 15.44 8.67
C ILE A 198 5.84 14.66 7.47
N PHE A 199 6.40 13.48 7.72
CA PHE A 199 6.81 12.59 6.63
C PHE A 199 5.56 12.08 5.91
N TYR A 200 5.54 12.22 4.59
CA TYR A 200 4.44 11.78 3.75
C TYR A 200 4.96 11.31 2.39
N GLY A 201 4.12 10.56 1.69
CA GLY A 201 4.38 10.12 0.33
C GLY A 201 3.28 10.51 -0.64
N VAL A 202 3.49 10.15 -1.89
CA VAL A 202 2.46 10.18 -2.92
C VAL A 202 2.27 8.80 -3.55
N SER A 203 1.08 8.52 -4.05
CA SER A 203 0.76 7.33 -4.82
C SER A 203 0.23 7.73 -6.18
N ILE A 204 0.90 7.24 -7.21
CA ILE A 204 0.67 7.56 -8.61
C ILE A 204 0.17 6.30 -9.28
N THR A 205 -1.03 6.34 -9.85
CA THR A 205 -1.44 5.30 -10.79
C THR A 205 -0.83 5.60 -12.16
N VAL A 206 0.06 4.73 -12.61
CA VAL A 206 0.80 4.88 -13.86
C VAL A 206 -0.02 4.35 -15.01
N THR A 207 -0.31 5.22 -15.96
CA THR A 207 -0.91 4.89 -17.26
C THR A 207 0.12 5.13 -18.37
N LYS A 208 -0.16 4.67 -19.59
CA LYS A 208 0.66 5.04 -20.75
C LYS A 208 0.76 6.56 -20.93
N ASP A 209 -0.31 7.29 -20.61
CA ASP A 209 -0.43 8.73 -20.83
C ASP A 209 0.44 9.54 -19.87
N ASN A 210 0.49 9.15 -18.59
CA ASN A 210 1.22 9.93 -17.58
C ASN A 210 2.65 9.43 -17.32
N LEU A 211 3.02 8.22 -17.78
CA LEU A 211 4.30 7.57 -17.47
C LEU A 211 5.48 8.51 -17.66
N TYR A 212 5.56 9.18 -18.80
CA TYR A 212 6.68 10.05 -19.14
C TYR A 212 6.83 11.22 -18.16
N GLN A 213 5.71 11.82 -17.76
CA GLN A 213 5.69 12.95 -16.84
C GLN A 213 6.00 12.52 -15.41
N VAL A 214 5.33 11.46 -14.93
CA VAL A 214 5.43 11.07 -13.51
C VAL A 214 6.77 10.46 -13.14
N THR A 215 7.58 10.13 -14.15
CA THR A 215 8.96 9.64 -14.00
C THR A 215 10.01 10.65 -14.48
N ASP A 216 9.60 11.90 -14.75
CA ASP A 216 10.51 12.96 -15.17
C ASP A 216 11.23 13.61 -13.97
N GLN A 217 12.52 13.91 -14.13
CA GLN A 217 13.34 14.50 -13.06
C GLN A 217 12.79 15.84 -12.55
N GLU A 218 12.18 16.64 -13.42
CA GLU A 218 11.61 17.93 -13.06
C GLU A 218 10.38 17.75 -12.16
N TYR A 219 9.52 16.79 -12.49
CA TYR A 219 8.38 16.42 -11.64
C TYR A 219 8.82 15.87 -10.28
N LEU A 220 9.81 14.97 -10.24
CA LEU A 220 10.34 14.44 -8.98
C LEU A 220 11.04 15.53 -8.15
N SER A 221 11.69 16.49 -8.81
CA SER A 221 12.24 17.67 -8.14
C SER A 221 11.13 18.50 -7.50
N LEU A 222 9.99 18.72 -8.16
CA LEU A 222 8.85 19.42 -7.56
C LEU A 222 8.32 18.69 -6.32
N LEU A 223 8.14 17.37 -6.39
CA LEU A 223 7.71 16.57 -5.23
C LEU A 223 8.72 16.65 -4.07
N LYS A 224 10.02 16.55 -4.36
CA LYS A 224 11.08 16.74 -3.35
C LYS A 224 11.00 18.10 -2.69
N HIS A 225 10.86 19.17 -3.48
CA HIS A 225 10.72 20.53 -2.97
C HIS A 225 9.43 20.70 -2.16
N ALA A 226 8.36 19.99 -2.50
CA ALA A 226 7.13 19.94 -1.72
C ALA A 226 7.26 19.17 -0.40
N GLY A 227 8.38 18.46 -0.18
CA GLY A 227 8.65 17.71 1.06
C GLY A 227 8.24 16.24 1.01
N CYS A 228 7.92 15.72 -0.17
CA CYS A 228 7.59 14.31 -0.37
C CYS A 228 8.84 13.43 -0.14
N GLY A 229 8.71 12.38 0.66
CA GLY A 229 9.79 11.44 0.97
C GLY A 229 9.59 10.03 0.41
N LEU A 230 8.43 9.76 -0.20
CA LEU A 230 8.03 8.44 -0.65
C LEU A 230 7.13 8.54 -1.88
N VAL A 231 7.37 7.74 -2.92
CA VAL A 231 6.56 7.68 -4.13
C VAL A 231 6.22 6.22 -4.43
N PHE A 232 4.92 5.92 -4.44
CA PHE A 232 4.39 4.66 -4.96
C PHE A 232 4.00 4.83 -6.43
N TYR A 233 4.56 4.00 -7.30
CA TYR A 233 4.12 3.82 -8.66
C TYR A 233 3.28 2.54 -8.72
N VAL A 234 1.97 2.70 -8.92
CA VAL A 234 1.03 1.58 -9.04
C VAL A 234 0.59 1.50 -10.49
N GLU A 235 0.85 0.40 -11.18
CA GLU A 235 0.42 0.25 -12.56
C GLU A 235 -1.12 0.27 -12.67
N TYR A 236 -1.63 0.95 -13.70
CA TYR A 236 -3.05 0.96 -13.98
C TYR A 236 -3.56 -0.45 -14.33
N VAL A 237 -4.61 -0.88 -13.63
CA VAL A 237 -5.34 -2.12 -13.91
C VAL A 237 -6.63 -1.74 -14.65
N PRO A 238 -6.84 -2.24 -15.89
CA PRO A 238 -7.97 -1.86 -16.72
C PRO A 238 -9.25 -2.59 -16.27
N VAL A 239 -9.84 -2.10 -15.18
CA VAL A 239 -11.09 -2.64 -14.62
C VAL A 239 -12.34 -2.15 -15.36
N GLU A 240 -12.23 -1.03 -16.07
CA GLU A 240 -13.31 -0.47 -16.89
C GLU A 240 -13.15 -0.97 -18.32
N SER A 241 -14.23 -1.52 -18.90
CA SER A 241 -14.23 -1.97 -20.29
C SER A 241 -13.90 -0.81 -21.24
N GLY A 242 -12.96 -1.01 -22.16
CA GLY A 242 -12.50 0.04 -23.07
C GLY A 242 -11.43 0.98 -22.49
N SER A 243 -10.83 0.62 -21.34
CA SER A 243 -9.68 1.34 -20.75
C SER A 243 -8.34 0.60 -20.90
N GLU A 244 -8.31 -0.52 -21.62
CA GLU A 244 -7.15 -1.41 -21.77
C GLU A 244 -5.95 -0.69 -22.39
N GLN A 245 -6.19 0.29 -23.26
CA GLN A 245 -5.15 1.12 -23.88
C GLN A 245 -4.35 1.94 -22.87
N LEU A 246 -4.95 2.31 -21.73
CA LEU A 246 -4.29 3.09 -20.68
C LEU A 246 -3.30 2.26 -19.86
N ALA A 247 -3.49 0.94 -19.79
CA ALA A 247 -2.64 0.07 -19.03
C ALA A 247 -1.23 -0.01 -19.64
N PRO A 248 -0.16 0.15 -18.84
CA PRO A 248 1.21 -0.06 -19.31
C PRO A 248 1.39 -1.46 -19.91
N GLY A 249 1.90 -1.53 -21.15
CA GLY A 249 2.33 -2.78 -21.75
C GLY A 249 3.78 -3.12 -21.37
N GLU A 250 4.33 -4.17 -21.97
CA GLU A 250 5.72 -4.59 -21.71
C GLU A 250 6.74 -3.48 -21.98
N ARG A 251 6.59 -2.74 -23.08
CA ARG A 251 7.48 -1.62 -23.43
C ARG A 251 7.45 -0.51 -22.39
N GLU A 252 6.25 -0.12 -21.94
CA GLU A 252 6.10 0.91 -20.91
C GLU A 252 6.64 0.43 -19.56
N ARG A 253 6.49 -0.85 -19.22
CA ARG A 253 7.03 -1.42 -17.98
C ARG A 253 8.56 -1.42 -17.94
N ILE A 254 9.21 -1.83 -19.02
CA ILE A 254 10.67 -1.77 -19.15
C ILE A 254 11.14 -0.32 -19.01
N LEU A 255 10.43 0.63 -19.65
CA LEU A 255 10.75 2.04 -19.54
C LEU A 255 10.56 2.56 -18.10
N LEU A 256 9.50 2.16 -17.42
CA LEU A 256 9.24 2.51 -16.03
C LEU A 256 10.37 2.00 -15.13
N GLU A 257 10.72 0.72 -15.23
CA GLU A 257 11.82 0.09 -14.48
C GLU A 257 13.14 0.86 -14.67
N GLN A 258 13.57 1.08 -15.91
CA GLN A 258 14.80 1.82 -16.23
C GLN A 258 14.81 3.27 -15.71
N ARG A 259 13.64 3.92 -15.69
CA ARG A 259 13.53 5.28 -15.15
C ARG A 259 13.58 5.27 -13.64
N LEU A 260 12.91 4.33 -12.97
CA LEU A 260 12.94 4.22 -11.52
C LEU A 260 14.34 3.90 -11.00
N ASP A 261 15.11 3.05 -11.69
CA ASP A 261 16.49 2.76 -11.31
C ASP A 261 17.36 4.02 -11.32
N ARG A 262 17.25 4.84 -12.37
CA ARG A 262 17.93 6.15 -12.41
C ARG A 262 17.46 7.10 -11.31
N LEU A 263 16.15 7.16 -11.05
CA LEU A 263 15.62 8.02 -9.99
C LEU A 263 16.10 7.58 -8.60
N ARG A 264 16.26 6.28 -8.35
CA ARG A 264 16.83 5.75 -7.09
C ARG A 264 18.28 6.17 -6.89
N GLU A 265 19.07 6.29 -7.96
CA GLU A 265 20.45 6.80 -7.93
C GLU A 265 20.52 8.34 -7.77
N GLU A 266 19.59 9.08 -8.36
CA GLU A 266 19.63 10.55 -8.34
C GLU A 266 18.97 11.15 -7.08
N PHE A 267 17.91 10.53 -6.57
CA PHE A 267 17.07 11.06 -5.51
C PHE A 267 17.16 10.23 -4.22
N HIS A 268 18.35 10.16 -3.63
CA HIS A 268 18.62 9.40 -2.38
C HIS A 268 17.75 9.76 -1.15
N SER A 269 17.05 10.90 -1.18
CA SER A 269 16.17 11.36 -0.10
C SER A 269 14.70 10.94 -0.29
N ILE A 270 14.37 10.30 -1.41
CA ILE A 270 13.02 9.81 -1.73
C ILE A 270 13.09 8.30 -1.88
N ILE A 271 12.11 7.62 -1.29
CA ILE A 271 11.92 6.18 -1.46
C ILE A 271 10.98 5.97 -2.65
N PHE A 272 11.36 5.10 -3.58
CA PHE A 272 10.54 4.75 -4.76
C PHE A 272 10.14 3.27 -4.70
N LEU A 273 8.83 3.02 -4.72
CA LEU A 273 8.24 1.68 -4.74
C LEU A 273 7.37 1.51 -5.98
N SER A 274 7.47 0.36 -6.64
CA SER A 274 6.74 0.05 -7.88
C SER A 274 5.97 -1.26 -7.76
N PHE A 275 4.67 -1.24 -8.08
CA PHE A 275 3.80 -2.42 -8.01
C PHE A 275 3.03 -2.61 -9.32
N PRO A 276 3.10 -3.78 -9.97
CA PRO A 276 3.89 -4.99 -9.65
C PRO A 276 5.37 -4.95 -10.03
N GLY A 277 5.91 -3.84 -10.55
CA GLY A 277 7.29 -3.78 -11.08
C GLY A 277 8.37 -4.40 -10.18
N ASP A 278 8.36 -4.09 -8.88
CA ASP A 278 9.35 -4.61 -7.92
C ASP A 278 9.12 -6.11 -7.56
N GLU A 279 7.95 -6.69 -7.87
CA GLU A 279 7.64 -8.10 -7.60
C GLU A 279 8.44 -9.07 -8.48
N LYS A 280 8.90 -8.62 -9.66
CA LYS A 280 9.70 -9.46 -10.57
C LYS A 280 11.03 -9.87 -9.95
N ALA A 281 11.70 -8.93 -9.27
CA ALA A 281 12.93 -9.20 -8.51
C ALA A 281 12.68 -10.15 -7.32
N LEU A 282 11.42 -10.32 -6.92
CA LEU A 282 10.98 -11.10 -5.77
C LEU A 282 10.38 -12.47 -6.15
N GLY A 283 10.59 -12.90 -7.39
CA GLY A 283 10.09 -14.17 -7.87
C GLY A 283 8.57 -14.16 -8.10
N GLY A 284 8.03 -13.05 -8.60
CA GLY A 284 6.63 -12.92 -9.02
C GLY A 284 5.68 -12.42 -7.92
N CYS A 285 4.38 -12.54 -8.16
CA CYS A 285 3.34 -11.89 -7.37
C CYS A 285 3.44 -12.20 -5.86
N LEU A 286 3.47 -11.17 -5.01
CA LEU A 286 3.65 -11.30 -3.56
C LEU A 286 2.35 -11.56 -2.78
N ALA A 287 1.23 -11.65 -3.48
CA ALA A 287 -0.09 -11.90 -2.92
C ALA A 287 -0.20 -13.28 -2.24
N ALA A 288 -1.38 -13.57 -1.70
CA ALA A 288 -1.70 -14.88 -1.10
C ALA A 288 -0.74 -15.27 0.04
N GLY A 289 -0.32 -14.27 0.82
CA GLY A 289 0.53 -14.45 1.99
C GLY A 289 2.00 -14.74 1.68
N ARG A 290 2.47 -14.64 0.42
CA ARG A 290 3.91 -14.79 0.09
C ARG A 290 4.74 -13.62 0.61
N GLY A 291 4.25 -12.40 0.38
CA GLY A 291 4.80 -11.17 0.94
C GLY A 291 3.73 -10.30 1.58
N PHE A 292 2.46 -10.50 1.22
CA PHE A 292 1.30 -9.89 1.86
C PHE A 292 0.00 -10.64 1.59
N PHE A 293 -1.04 -10.30 2.36
CA PHE A 293 -2.43 -10.56 2.01
C PHE A 293 -3.28 -9.33 2.34
N HIS A 294 -4.52 -9.31 1.84
CA HIS A 294 -5.46 -8.22 2.01
C HIS A 294 -6.55 -8.58 3.04
N ILE A 295 -6.91 -7.64 3.90
CA ILE A 295 -8.04 -7.74 4.84
C ILE A 295 -9.11 -6.76 4.38
N SER A 296 -10.29 -7.27 4.02
CA SER A 296 -11.42 -6.42 3.62
C SER A 296 -12.09 -5.76 4.82
N ALA A 297 -12.93 -4.74 4.57
CA ALA A 297 -13.61 -3.99 5.63
C ALA A 297 -14.53 -4.87 6.49
N MET A 298 -14.99 -6.00 5.95
CA MET A 298 -15.84 -6.99 6.64
C MET A 298 -15.02 -8.15 7.24
N GLY A 299 -13.69 -8.10 7.13
CA GLY A 299 -12.77 -9.08 7.71
C GLY A 299 -12.48 -10.30 6.83
N ALA A 300 -12.83 -10.31 5.54
CA ALA A 300 -12.39 -11.37 4.64
C ALA A 300 -10.88 -11.29 4.40
N ALA A 301 -10.19 -12.42 4.41
CA ALA A 301 -8.76 -12.48 4.07
C ALA A 301 -8.58 -12.87 2.60
N GLU A 302 -8.17 -11.92 1.78
CA GLU A 302 -8.11 -12.04 0.33
C GLU A 302 -6.64 -12.07 -0.14
N PRO A 303 -6.31 -12.73 -1.26
CA PRO A 303 -4.94 -12.75 -1.78
C PRO A 303 -4.35 -11.36 -1.99
N CYS A 304 -5.12 -10.45 -2.59
CA CYS A 304 -4.78 -9.04 -2.80
C CYS A 304 -6.05 -8.21 -3.11
N PRO A 305 -5.99 -6.87 -3.09
CA PRO A 305 -7.15 -6.03 -3.38
C PRO A 305 -7.75 -6.19 -4.79
N PHE A 306 -6.95 -6.69 -5.75
CA PHE A 306 -7.38 -6.96 -7.13
C PHE A 306 -7.91 -8.38 -7.33
N SER A 307 -7.84 -9.23 -6.31
CA SER A 307 -8.40 -10.58 -6.30
C SER A 307 -9.22 -10.77 -5.02
N PRO A 308 -10.39 -10.11 -4.91
CA PRO A 308 -11.16 -10.03 -3.66
C PRO A 308 -11.99 -11.31 -3.44
N PHE A 309 -11.29 -12.44 -3.38
CA PHE A 309 -11.87 -13.75 -3.10
C PHE A 309 -11.30 -14.29 -1.81
N SER A 310 -12.15 -14.95 -1.03
CA SER A 310 -11.73 -15.52 0.24
C SER A 310 -12.45 -16.82 0.54
N ASP A 311 -11.73 -17.73 1.20
CA ASP A 311 -12.24 -18.92 1.87
C ASP A 311 -12.17 -18.80 3.41
N THR A 312 -11.64 -17.69 3.95
CA THR A 312 -11.45 -17.48 5.38
C THR A 312 -11.71 -16.02 5.81
N SER A 313 -11.72 -15.79 7.12
CA SER A 313 -11.91 -14.47 7.69
C SER A 313 -11.06 -14.31 8.94
N VAL A 314 -10.51 -13.11 9.13
CA VAL A 314 -9.86 -12.74 10.39
C VAL A 314 -10.87 -12.75 11.55
N LEU A 315 -12.18 -12.71 11.30
CA LEU A 315 -13.21 -12.84 12.34
C LEU A 315 -13.33 -14.27 12.90
N SER A 316 -12.92 -15.29 12.14
CA SER A 316 -13.06 -16.70 12.55
C SER A 316 -11.94 -17.19 13.46
N GLY A 317 -10.79 -16.51 13.48
CA GLY A 317 -9.63 -16.96 14.25
C GLY A 317 -8.40 -16.04 14.19
N GLY A 318 -8.59 -14.77 13.81
CA GLY A 318 -7.51 -13.79 13.71
C GLY A 318 -6.61 -13.97 12.48
N LEU A 319 -5.50 -13.23 12.49
CA LEU A 319 -4.52 -13.22 11.39
C LEU A 319 -3.83 -14.57 11.20
N LYS A 320 -3.52 -15.28 12.29
CA LYS A 320 -2.87 -16.60 12.20
C LYS A 320 -3.76 -17.60 11.46
N HIS A 321 -5.06 -17.61 11.77
CA HIS A 321 -6.02 -18.44 11.05
C HIS A 321 -6.13 -18.05 9.57
N ALA A 322 -6.09 -16.76 9.25
CA ALA A 322 -6.10 -16.29 7.88
C ALA A 322 -4.87 -16.75 7.06
N LEU A 323 -3.69 -16.81 7.68
CA LEU A 323 -2.47 -17.32 7.03
C LEU A 323 -2.57 -18.80 6.63
N ASP A 324 -3.41 -19.58 7.32
CA ASP A 324 -3.66 -20.99 7.05
C ASP A 324 -4.70 -21.23 5.92
N SER A 325 -5.16 -20.17 5.25
CA SER A 325 -6.10 -20.21 4.12
C SER A 325 -5.77 -21.32 3.11
N GLY A 326 -6.77 -22.12 2.77
CA GLY A 326 -6.67 -23.14 1.74
C GLY A 326 -6.52 -22.53 0.35
N LEU A 327 -7.23 -21.42 0.07
CA LEU A 327 -7.10 -20.65 -1.16
C LEU A 327 -5.67 -20.13 -1.32
N PHE A 328 -5.09 -19.52 -0.28
CA PHE A 328 -3.74 -18.99 -0.37
C PHE A 328 -2.73 -20.09 -0.67
N ARG A 329 -2.86 -21.25 -0.01
CA ARG A 329 -2.03 -22.43 -0.28
C ARG A 329 -2.17 -22.89 -1.73
N LYS A 330 -3.40 -23.07 -2.22
CA LYS A 330 -3.67 -23.51 -3.60
C LYS A 330 -3.13 -22.53 -4.64
N ILE A 331 -3.20 -21.22 -4.40
CA ILE A 331 -2.60 -20.22 -5.28
C ILE A 331 -1.09 -20.46 -5.36
N ARG A 332 -0.39 -20.53 -4.23
CA ARG A 332 1.06 -20.77 -4.19
C ARG A 332 1.48 -22.13 -4.78
N GLU A 333 0.63 -23.15 -4.69
CA GLU A 333 0.89 -24.47 -5.27
C GLU A 333 0.60 -24.53 -6.78
N SER A 334 -0.26 -23.65 -7.30
CA SER A 334 -0.64 -23.62 -8.70
C SER A 334 0.42 -23.01 -9.63
N GLY A 335 1.33 -22.20 -9.08
CA GLY A 335 2.35 -21.46 -9.85
C GLY A 335 1.81 -20.23 -10.58
N ILE A 336 0.52 -19.89 -10.43
CA ILE A 336 -0.12 -18.72 -11.05
C ILE A 336 0.66 -17.42 -10.77
N GLU A 337 1.32 -17.30 -9.61
CA GLU A 337 2.10 -16.14 -9.21
C GLU A 337 3.30 -15.84 -10.11
N THR A 338 3.78 -16.84 -10.86
CA THR A 338 4.91 -16.73 -11.81
C THR A 338 4.45 -16.69 -13.27
N ALA A 339 3.14 -16.78 -13.53
CA ALA A 339 2.63 -16.79 -14.89
C ALA A 339 2.91 -15.45 -15.60
N GLU A 340 3.41 -15.54 -16.83
CA GLU A 340 3.54 -14.37 -17.69
C GLU A 340 2.16 -13.72 -17.94
N HIS A 341 2.11 -12.40 -17.86
CA HIS A 341 0.90 -11.62 -18.09
C HIS A 341 1.21 -10.39 -18.95
N ALA A 342 0.30 -10.06 -19.86
CA ALA A 342 0.47 -9.02 -20.88
C ALA A 342 0.38 -7.56 -20.35
N GLY A 343 0.33 -7.36 -19.04
CA GLY A 343 -0.08 -6.10 -18.40
C GLY A 343 -0.77 -6.33 -17.06
N GLY A 344 -0.93 -5.29 -16.24
CA GLY A 344 -1.65 -5.33 -14.94
C GLY A 344 -1.15 -6.34 -13.89
N CYS A 345 -2.00 -6.67 -12.91
CA CYS A 345 -1.73 -7.63 -11.84
C CYS A 345 -2.01 -9.08 -12.26
N THR A 346 -1.12 -10.02 -11.93
CA THR A 346 -1.22 -11.44 -12.33
C THR A 346 -2.53 -12.10 -11.89
N LEU A 347 -2.90 -11.98 -10.62
CA LEU A 347 -4.13 -12.60 -10.10
C LEU A 347 -5.41 -11.99 -10.68
N PHE A 348 -5.36 -10.74 -11.13
CA PHE A 348 -6.49 -10.09 -11.80
C PHE A 348 -6.68 -10.67 -13.21
N ALA A 349 -5.61 -10.80 -14.00
CA ALA A 349 -5.66 -11.42 -15.32
C ALA A 349 -6.10 -12.89 -15.28
N LYS A 350 -5.84 -13.57 -14.15
CA LYS A 350 -6.11 -14.98 -13.90
C LYS A 350 -7.34 -15.23 -13.03
N GLU A 351 -8.29 -14.30 -12.98
CA GLU A 351 -9.47 -14.36 -12.11
C GLU A 351 -10.21 -15.71 -12.17
N LYS A 352 -10.46 -16.24 -13.38
CA LYS A 352 -11.19 -17.51 -13.55
C LYS A 352 -10.46 -18.69 -12.90
N GLU A 353 -9.14 -18.72 -13.04
CA GLU A 353 -8.29 -19.77 -12.45
C GLU A 353 -8.30 -19.67 -10.93
N VAL A 354 -8.13 -18.45 -10.38
CA VAL A 354 -8.20 -18.20 -8.93
C VAL A 354 -9.56 -18.62 -8.35
N ARG A 355 -10.67 -18.28 -9.02
CA ARG A 355 -12.02 -18.68 -8.59
C ARG A 355 -12.21 -20.19 -8.60
N ALA A 356 -11.64 -20.90 -9.58
CA ALA A 356 -11.72 -22.36 -9.64
C ALA A 356 -11.05 -23.03 -8.42
N LEU A 357 -10.00 -22.42 -7.86
CA LEU A 357 -9.32 -22.93 -6.66
C LEU A 357 -10.18 -22.89 -5.39
N LEU A 358 -11.24 -22.06 -5.35
CA LEU A 358 -12.20 -22.04 -4.23
C LEU A 358 -13.08 -23.30 -4.18
N GLY A 359 -13.12 -24.10 -5.25
CA GLY A 359 -13.87 -25.36 -5.27
C GLY A 359 -15.39 -25.18 -5.23
N LYS A 360 -15.92 -24.24 -6.02
CA LYS A 360 -17.37 -24.13 -6.25
C LYS A 360 -17.81 -24.93 -7.45
#